data_AF-A0A926BYK1-F1
#
_entry.id   AF-A0A926BYK1-F1
#
_cell.length_a   1.000
_cell.length_b   1.000
_cell.length_c   1.000
_cell.angle_alpha   90.00
_cell.angle_beta   90.00
_cell.angle_gamma   90.00
#
_symmetry.space_group_name_H-M   'P 1'
#
loop_
_entity.id
_entity.type
_entity.pdbx_description
1 polymer ?
#
loop_
_entity_poly.entity_id
_entity_poly.type
_entity_poly.pdbx_seq_one_letter_code
_entity_poly.pdbx_strand_id
1 'polypeptide(L)'
;GAIGQKIADYLIKPLNPNQILLSVKKILDNKRLVTEATNLGYQQEFRNLSMQYNDRMDFDEWAEVYKKLIFWELELDGSQDKSMSEILNMQKSEANANFCKYVMNNYEDWLNEPKADKPLMSNQLMRKKVFPLLEQDSPLFFVLVDNLRYDQWKVIEPILTDYFTVEEESSYYSILPTTTAFARNSIFSGMMPSEMEKQLPDLWVNDDNEEEGLNNHENDFLKKQLEKSRLTIKSSYHKILNINQGKSLVDNFNNLMQNQLNVVVYNFVDMLSHARTDMAMIKELAPDESGYRSLTKSWFQHSPLLEFIKKIADKGGRLIITTDHGMIRVQKPAKIVGYRETNTNLRYKQGKNLGFDENHVFVARKPERFFLPRPNVSTAYVFTLEDYFFAYPNNYNYYVNYYRDTFQHGGVSLEEMIIPFIYLKSK
;
A
#
# COMPACT_ATOMS: atom_id res chain seq x y z
N GLY A 1 -25.75 2.43 -23.82
CA GLY A 1 -26.96 2.62 -22.98
C GLY A 1 -26.99 1.56 -21.92
N ALA A 2 -26.41 1.85 -20.75
CA ALA A 2 -26.13 0.87 -19.69
C ALA A 2 -26.65 1.34 -18.31
N ILE A 3 -27.69 2.18 -18.30
CA ILE A 3 -28.31 2.71 -17.08
C ILE A 3 -29.63 1.97 -16.74
N GLY A 4 -30.07 1.03 -17.60
CA GLY A 4 -31.38 0.37 -17.46
C GLY A 4 -31.45 -0.93 -16.66
N GLN A 5 -30.34 -1.47 -16.12
CA GLN A 5 -30.32 -2.84 -15.56
C GLN A 5 -30.29 -2.98 -14.03
N LYS A 6 -30.42 -1.88 -13.28
CA LYS A 6 -30.54 -1.90 -11.80
C LYS A 6 -31.92 -1.46 -11.31
N ILE A 7 -32.99 -2.01 -11.89
CA ILE A 7 -34.34 -1.87 -11.32
C ILE A 7 -34.59 -3.08 -10.43
N ALA A 8 -34.67 -2.87 -9.12
CA ALA A 8 -35.28 -3.83 -8.22
C ALA A 8 -36.79 -3.84 -8.54
N ASP A 9 -37.29 -4.93 -9.13
CA ASP A 9 -38.69 -5.08 -9.54
C ASP A 9 -39.61 -4.85 -8.32
N TYR A 10 -40.50 -3.87 -8.41
CA TYR A 10 -41.48 -3.56 -7.36
C TYR A 10 -42.49 -4.72 -7.23
N LEU A 11 -42.56 -5.32 -6.05
CA LEU A 11 -43.55 -6.34 -5.72
C LEU A 11 -44.91 -5.67 -5.46
N ILE A 12 -45.93 -5.99 -6.27
CA ILE A 12 -47.30 -5.50 -6.09
C ILE A 12 -48.07 -6.49 -5.19
N LYS A 13 -48.82 -5.99 -4.20
CA LYS A 13 -49.68 -6.82 -3.34
C LYS A 13 -51.02 -7.14 -4.04
N PRO A 14 -51.63 -8.33 -3.81
CA PRO A 14 -51.12 -9.42 -2.98
C PRO A 14 -50.02 -10.21 -3.71
N LEU A 15 -49.01 -10.65 -2.95
CA LEU A 15 -47.81 -11.31 -3.47
C LEU A 15 -48.17 -12.69 -4.07
N ASN A 16 -47.97 -12.87 -5.37
CA ASN A 16 -48.14 -14.15 -6.03
C ASN A 16 -46.86 -15.02 -5.85
N PRO A 17 -46.95 -16.24 -5.31
CA PRO A 17 -45.80 -17.15 -5.16
C PRO A 17 -45.01 -17.38 -6.45
N ASN A 18 -45.67 -17.37 -7.61
CA ASN A 18 -45.00 -17.51 -8.91
C ASN A 18 -44.18 -16.27 -9.28
N GLN A 19 -44.59 -15.07 -8.87
CA GLN A 19 -43.80 -13.85 -9.06
C GLN A 19 -42.56 -13.85 -8.17
N ILE A 20 -42.68 -14.34 -6.93
CA ILE A 20 -41.51 -14.53 -6.04
C ILE A 20 -40.54 -15.52 -6.66
N LEU A 21 -41.03 -16.68 -7.14
CA LEU A 21 -40.19 -17.69 -7.79
C LEU A 21 -39.50 -17.15 -9.05
N LEU A 22 -40.21 -16.39 -9.89
CA LEU A 22 -39.64 -15.78 -11.10
C LEU A 22 -38.58 -14.73 -10.77
N SER A 23 -38.82 -13.88 -9.77
CA SER A 23 -37.83 -12.90 -9.31
C SER A 23 -36.60 -13.58 -8.72
N VAL A 24 -36.79 -14.62 -7.89
CA VAL A 24 -35.68 -15.42 -7.34
C VAL A 24 -34.91 -16.11 -8.46
N LYS A 25 -35.60 -16.74 -9.42
CA LYS A 25 -34.97 -17.41 -10.56
C LYS A 25 -34.19 -16.42 -11.43
N LYS A 26 -34.76 -15.25 -11.74
CA LYS A 26 -34.11 -14.18 -12.50
C LYS A 26 -32.87 -13.63 -11.78
N ILE A 27 -32.93 -13.46 -10.45
CA ILE A 27 -31.79 -13.02 -9.64
C ILE A 27 -30.69 -14.10 -9.62
N LEU A 28 -31.05 -15.36 -9.44
CA LEU A 28 -30.11 -16.48 -9.43
C LEU A 28 -29.47 -16.71 -10.81
N ASP A 29 -30.26 -16.70 -11.89
CA ASP A 29 -29.77 -16.82 -13.26
C ASP A 29 -28.88 -15.64 -13.64
N ASN A 30 -29.20 -14.42 -13.20
CA ASN A 30 -28.33 -13.26 -13.44
C ASN A 30 -26.98 -13.40 -12.72
N LYS A 31 -26.96 -13.82 -11.44
CA LYS A 31 -25.71 -14.08 -10.71
C LYS A 31 -24.87 -15.16 -11.39
N ARG A 32 -25.51 -16.22 -11.90
CA ARG A 32 -24.84 -17.28 -12.64
C ARG A 32 -24.23 -16.76 -13.94
N LEU A 33 -24.99 -16.02 -14.75
CA LEU A 33 -24.53 -15.44 -16.02
C LEU A 33 -23.37 -14.46 -15.83
N VAL A 34 -23.42 -13.61 -14.79
CA VAL A 34 -22.31 -12.72 -14.44
C VAL A 34 -21.07 -13.53 -14.08
N THR A 35 -21.21 -14.57 -13.25
CA THR A 35 -20.09 -15.44 -12.87
C THR A 35 -19.47 -16.17 -14.08
N GLU A 36 -20.31 -16.75 -14.94
CA GLU A 36 -19.85 -17.43 -16.17
C GLU A 36 -19.12 -16.45 -17.11
N ALA A 37 -19.65 -15.23 -17.27
CA ALA A 37 -19.02 -14.20 -18.09
C ALA A 37 -17.68 -13.72 -17.52
N THR A 38 -17.59 -13.51 -16.20
CA THR A 38 -16.34 -13.13 -15.52
C THR A 38 -15.28 -14.22 -15.67
N ASN A 39 -15.65 -15.49 -15.45
CA ASN A 39 -14.72 -16.62 -15.61
C ASN A 39 -14.20 -16.74 -17.05
N LEU A 40 -15.07 -16.63 -18.05
CA LEU A 40 -14.68 -16.64 -19.45
C LEU A 40 -13.79 -15.45 -19.82
N GLY A 41 -14.09 -14.26 -19.28
CA GLY A 41 -13.28 -13.06 -19.47
C GLY A 41 -11.87 -13.24 -18.91
N TYR A 42 -11.75 -13.73 -17.67
CA TYR A 42 -10.44 -13.98 -17.06
C TYR A 42 -9.65 -15.05 -17.81
N GLN A 43 -10.27 -16.14 -18.26
CA GLN A 43 -9.58 -17.18 -19.04
C GLN A 43 -8.98 -16.64 -20.34
N GLN A 44 -9.63 -15.67 -20.99
CA GLN A 44 -9.09 -15.01 -22.17
C GLN A 44 -7.88 -14.13 -21.81
N GLU A 45 -8.00 -13.31 -20.76
CA GLU A 45 -6.92 -12.43 -20.30
C GLU A 45 -5.75 -13.17 -19.66
N PHE A 46 -5.96 -14.34 -19.09
CA PHE A 46 -4.91 -15.14 -18.44
C PHE A 46 -3.70 -15.32 -19.37
N ARG A 47 -3.94 -15.69 -20.63
CA ARG A 47 -2.88 -15.88 -21.61
C ARG A 47 -2.14 -14.58 -21.92
N ASN A 48 -2.86 -13.46 -22.02
CA ASN A 48 -2.27 -12.16 -22.31
C ASN A 48 -1.34 -11.73 -21.17
N LEU A 49 -1.83 -11.81 -19.92
CA LEU A 49 -1.04 -11.48 -18.73
C LEU A 49 0.20 -12.38 -18.63
N SER A 50 0.04 -13.69 -18.80
CA SER A 50 1.15 -14.64 -18.75
C SER A 50 2.19 -14.43 -19.84
N MET A 51 1.81 -13.99 -21.05
CA MET A 51 2.79 -13.59 -22.05
C MET A 51 3.50 -12.30 -21.64
N GLN A 52 2.74 -11.29 -21.16
CA GLN A 52 3.24 -9.96 -20.85
C GLN A 52 4.39 -9.99 -19.82
N TYR A 53 4.21 -10.64 -18.67
CA TYR A 53 5.25 -10.65 -17.63
C TYR A 53 6.39 -11.65 -17.85
N ASN A 54 6.33 -12.44 -18.93
CA ASN A 54 7.45 -13.27 -19.38
C ASN A 54 8.34 -12.55 -20.40
N ASP A 55 7.87 -11.44 -20.97
CA ASP A 55 8.66 -10.54 -21.81
C ASP A 55 9.42 -9.51 -20.97
N ARG A 56 10.34 -8.79 -21.60
CA ARG A 56 11.06 -7.69 -20.96
C ARG A 56 10.10 -6.51 -20.79
N MET A 57 9.67 -6.27 -19.56
CA MET A 57 8.80 -5.15 -19.21
C MET A 57 9.57 -3.98 -18.56
N ASP A 58 9.07 -2.77 -18.78
CA ASP A 58 9.44 -1.59 -17.99
C ASP A 58 8.59 -1.45 -16.71
N PHE A 59 8.83 -0.40 -15.93
CA PHE A 59 8.14 -0.20 -14.65
C PHE A 59 6.68 0.22 -14.81
N ASP A 60 6.31 0.90 -15.89
CA ASP A 60 4.91 1.30 -16.13
C ASP A 60 4.09 0.07 -16.51
N GLU A 61 4.65 -0.82 -17.34
CA GLU A 61 4.04 -2.10 -17.70
C GLU A 61 3.83 -3.01 -16.50
N TRP A 62 4.79 -3.06 -15.56
CA TRP A 62 4.63 -3.79 -14.29
C TRP A 62 3.47 -3.25 -13.44
N ALA A 63 3.33 -1.92 -13.37
CA ALA A 63 2.22 -1.31 -12.66
C ALA A 63 0.86 -1.66 -13.31
N GLU A 64 0.79 -1.66 -14.64
CA GLU A 64 -0.43 -2.04 -15.36
C GLU A 64 -0.76 -3.53 -15.19
N VAL A 65 0.23 -4.43 -15.21
CA VAL A 65 0.04 -5.85 -14.88
C VAL A 65 -0.52 -6.00 -13.47
N TYR A 66 0.04 -5.29 -12.48
CA TYR A 66 -0.44 -5.35 -11.11
C TYR A 66 -1.90 -4.89 -10.98
N LYS A 67 -2.24 -3.75 -11.60
CA LYS A 67 -3.63 -3.24 -11.61
C LYS A 67 -4.61 -4.23 -12.25
N LYS A 68 -4.22 -4.89 -13.35
CA LYS A 68 -5.04 -5.93 -14.01
C LYS A 68 -5.23 -7.16 -13.13
N LEU A 69 -4.17 -7.62 -12.44
CA LEU A 69 -4.27 -8.73 -11.48
C LEU A 69 -5.25 -8.40 -10.34
N ILE A 70 -5.17 -7.17 -9.82
CA ILE A 70 -6.11 -6.69 -8.78
C ILE A 70 -7.53 -6.59 -9.32
N PHE A 71 -7.73 -6.08 -10.55
CA PHE A 71 -9.05 -6.03 -11.17
C PHE A 71 -9.68 -7.43 -11.23
N TRP A 72 -8.96 -8.42 -11.75
CA TRP A 72 -9.47 -9.79 -11.84
C TRP A 72 -9.67 -10.44 -10.47
N GLU A 73 -8.84 -10.13 -9.47
CA GLU A 73 -9.05 -10.57 -8.09
C GLU A 73 -10.38 -10.08 -7.55
N LEU A 74 -10.69 -8.80 -7.72
CA LEU A 74 -11.94 -8.20 -7.25
C LEU A 74 -13.17 -8.73 -7.99
N GLU A 75 -13.07 -8.99 -9.29
CA GLU A 75 -14.17 -9.57 -10.07
C GLU A 75 -14.44 -11.04 -9.70
N LEU A 76 -13.39 -11.82 -9.41
CA LEU A 76 -13.53 -13.24 -9.05
C LEU A 76 -13.94 -13.47 -7.58
N ASP A 77 -13.63 -12.53 -6.68
CA ASP A 77 -14.03 -12.57 -5.27
C ASP A 77 -15.55 -12.76 -5.06
N GLY A 78 -16.35 -12.23 -5.99
CA GLY A 78 -17.82 -12.33 -5.95
C GLY A 78 -18.38 -13.68 -6.43
N SER A 79 -17.54 -14.55 -6.99
CA SER A 79 -17.95 -15.83 -7.55
C SER A 79 -17.98 -16.95 -6.50
N GLN A 80 -18.91 -17.91 -6.64
CA GLN A 80 -18.87 -19.13 -5.81
C GLN A 80 -17.88 -20.17 -6.34
N ASP A 81 -17.40 -20.01 -7.57
CA ASP A 81 -16.45 -20.92 -8.21
C ASP A 81 -15.01 -20.53 -7.88
N LYS A 82 -14.43 -21.22 -6.90
CA LYS A 82 -13.05 -20.95 -6.45
C LYS A 82 -11.97 -21.44 -7.41
N SER A 83 -12.30 -22.22 -8.44
CA SER A 83 -11.29 -22.79 -9.34
C SER A 83 -10.49 -21.71 -10.08
N MET A 84 -11.16 -20.65 -10.55
CA MET A 84 -10.48 -19.53 -11.21
C MET A 84 -9.67 -18.67 -10.24
N SER A 85 -10.12 -18.55 -8.98
CA SER A 85 -9.35 -17.86 -7.92
C SER A 85 -8.02 -18.56 -7.64
N GLU A 86 -7.99 -19.90 -7.62
CA GLU A 86 -6.73 -20.66 -7.47
C GLU A 86 -5.77 -20.41 -8.64
N ILE A 87 -6.29 -20.37 -9.88
CA ILE A 87 -5.49 -20.06 -11.07
C ILE A 87 -4.94 -18.63 -11.01
N LEU A 88 -5.74 -17.66 -10.57
CA LEU A 88 -5.28 -16.29 -10.35
C LEU A 88 -4.20 -16.20 -9.28
N ASN A 89 -4.33 -16.93 -8.19
CA ASN A 89 -3.30 -16.96 -7.14
C ASN A 89 -1.97 -17.51 -7.66
N MET A 90 -2.00 -18.56 -8.49
CA MET A 90 -0.79 -19.05 -9.18
C MET A 90 -0.21 -17.97 -10.10
N GLN A 91 -1.05 -17.31 -10.90
CA GLN A 91 -0.62 -16.24 -11.80
C GLN A 91 0.01 -15.06 -11.05
N LYS A 92 -0.57 -14.65 -9.92
CA LYS A 92 -0.01 -13.61 -9.04
C LYS A 92 1.34 -14.02 -8.48
N SER A 93 1.50 -15.28 -8.07
CA SER A 93 2.80 -15.79 -7.59
C SER A 93 3.87 -15.76 -8.69
N GLU A 94 3.53 -16.16 -9.92
CA GLU A 94 4.44 -16.12 -11.06
C GLU A 94 4.82 -14.68 -11.43
N ALA A 95 3.85 -13.78 -11.47
CA ALA A 95 4.08 -12.35 -11.70
C ALA A 95 4.97 -11.75 -10.61
N ASN A 96 4.74 -12.09 -9.34
CA ASN A 96 5.59 -11.65 -8.22
C ASN A 96 7.03 -12.15 -8.35
N ALA A 97 7.24 -13.41 -8.72
CA ALA A 97 8.59 -13.96 -8.91
C ALA A 97 9.34 -13.23 -10.05
N ASN A 98 8.67 -12.94 -11.16
CA ASN A 98 9.24 -12.18 -12.27
C ASN A 98 9.48 -10.70 -11.90
N PHE A 99 8.57 -10.08 -11.14
CA PHE A 99 8.74 -8.73 -10.62
C PHE A 99 9.93 -8.63 -9.67
N CYS A 100 10.10 -9.61 -8.77
CA CYS A 100 11.24 -9.65 -7.86
C CYS A 100 12.57 -9.69 -8.62
N LYS A 101 12.67 -10.52 -9.67
CA LYS A 101 13.85 -10.55 -10.55
C LYS A 101 14.06 -9.20 -11.26
N TYR A 102 12.98 -8.57 -11.74
CA TYR A 102 13.05 -7.25 -12.33
C TYR A 102 13.60 -6.21 -11.35
N VAL A 103 13.09 -6.14 -10.11
CA VAL A 103 13.60 -5.23 -9.08
C VAL A 103 15.07 -5.53 -8.78
N MET A 104 15.45 -6.80 -8.56
CA MET A 104 16.83 -7.17 -8.26
C MET A 104 17.82 -6.71 -9.35
N ASN A 105 17.41 -6.80 -10.62
CA ASN A 105 18.26 -6.47 -11.76
C ASN A 105 18.34 -4.96 -12.04
N ASN A 106 17.38 -4.16 -11.57
CA ASN A 106 17.27 -2.76 -11.97
C ASN A 106 17.34 -1.75 -10.80
N TYR A 107 17.05 -2.17 -9.56
CA TYR A 107 16.91 -1.24 -8.42
C TYR A 107 18.18 -0.44 -8.12
N GLU A 108 19.35 -1.08 -8.19
CA GLU A 108 20.62 -0.38 -8.00
C GLU A 108 20.84 0.68 -9.09
N ASP A 109 20.52 0.37 -10.35
CA ASP A 109 20.64 1.30 -11.47
C ASP A 109 19.64 2.45 -11.37
N TRP A 110 18.41 2.20 -10.89
CA TRP A 110 17.43 3.27 -10.63
C TRP A 110 17.99 4.35 -9.70
N LEU A 111 18.81 3.94 -8.72
CA LEU A 111 19.39 4.85 -7.74
C LEU A 111 20.67 5.53 -8.24
N ASN A 112 21.52 4.81 -8.97
CA ASN A 112 22.87 5.29 -9.31
C ASN A 112 22.99 5.87 -10.72
N GLU A 113 22.13 5.46 -11.67
CA GLU A 113 22.21 5.88 -13.07
C GLU A 113 21.22 7.02 -13.37
N PRO A 114 21.71 8.23 -13.73
CA PRO A 114 20.83 9.38 -13.99
C PRO A 114 19.89 9.19 -15.19
N LYS A 115 20.27 8.32 -16.13
CA LYS A 115 19.53 8.02 -17.36
C LYS A 115 18.82 6.66 -17.32
N ALA A 116 18.84 5.96 -16.19
CA ALA A 116 18.07 4.73 -16.05
C ALA A 116 16.59 5.03 -16.28
N ASP A 117 15.94 4.14 -17.02
CA ASP A 117 14.49 4.11 -17.13
C ASP A 117 13.93 3.57 -15.82
N LYS A 118 13.29 4.44 -15.04
CA LYS A 118 12.99 4.19 -13.63
C LYS A 118 11.68 4.79 -13.18
N PRO A 119 10.99 4.12 -12.24
CA PRO A 119 9.74 4.65 -11.71
C PRO A 119 9.96 5.91 -10.89
N LEU A 120 8.88 6.68 -10.71
CA LEU A 120 8.80 7.65 -9.62
C LEU A 120 8.94 6.89 -8.29
N MET A 121 9.87 7.32 -7.43
CA MET A 121 10.10 6.68 -6.13
C MET A 121 9.61 7.56 -4.96
N SER A 122 9.44 6.96 -3.77
CA SER A 122 9.00 7.64 -2.54
C SER A 122 9.65 9.01 -2.29
N ASN A 123 10.98 9.09 -2.39
CA ASN A 123 11.75 10.33 -2.16
C ASN A 123 11.46 11.45 -3.19
N GLN A 124 10.80 11.14 -4.29
CA GLN A 124 10.49 12.09 -5.36
C GLN A 124 9.03 12.54 -5.35
N LEU A 125 8.15 11.83 -4.63
CA LEU A 125 6.69 12.00 -4.68
C LEU A 125 6.27 13.45 -4.44
N MET A 126 6.70 14.03 -3.32
CA MET A 126 6.28 15.39 -2.94
C MET A 126 6.68 16.41 -4.01
N ARG A 127 7.93 16.36 -4.48
CA ARG A 127 8.43 17.32 -5.47
C ARG A 127 7.80 17.16 -6.86
N LYS A 128 7.51 15.92 -7.28
CA LYS A 128 7.06 15.60 -8.64
C LYS A 128 5.55 15.60 -8.79
N LYS A 129 4.80 15.27 -7.74
CA LYS A 129 3.34 15.08 -7.79
C LYS A 129 2.57 15.99 -6.86
N VAL A 130 3.11 16.35 -5.69
CA VAL A 130 2.34 17.13 -4.67
C VAL A 130 2.58 18.62 -4.79
N PHE A 131 3.84 19.08 -4.74
CA PHE A 131 4.18 20.49 -4.80
C PHE A 131 3.71 21.21 -6.08
N PRO A 132 3.72 20.58 -7.27
CA PRO A 132 3.17 21.20 -8.47
C PRO A 132 1.65 21.47 -8.39
N LEU A 133 0.93 20.81 -7.48
CA LEU A 133 -0.50 21.01 -7.28
C LEU A 133 -0.81 22.09 -6.24
N LEU A 134 0.18 22.74 -5.62
CA LEU A 134 -0.08 23.80 -4.65
C LEU A 134 -0.65 25.04 -5.32
N GLU A 135 -1.72 25.58 -4.75
CA GLU A 135 -2.37 26.83 -5.19
C GLU A 135 -2.50 27.79 -4.00
N GLN A 136 -2.64 29.08 -4.28
CA GLN A 136 -2.71 30.11 -3.23
C GLN A 136 -4.06 30.09 -2.49
N ASP A 137 -5.17 29.98 -3.22
CA ASP A 137 -6.52 30.13 -2.68
C ASP A 137 -7.32 28.81 -2.64
N SER A 138 -6.65 27.67 -2.81
CA SER A 138 -7.27 26.34 -2.75
C SER A 138 -6.42 25.36 -1.94
N PRO A 139 -6.84 24.99 -0.71
CA PRO A 139 -6.08 24.08 0.14
C PRO A 139 -5.96 22.69 -0.50
N LEU A 140 -4.73 22.17 -0.51
CA LEU A 140 -4.44 20.80 -0.89
C LEU A 140 -4.33 19.94 0.37
N PHE A 141 -5.15 18.90 0.44
CA PHE A 141 -5.08 17.89 1.50
C PHE A 141 -4.33 16.68 0.98
N PHE A 142 -3.17 16.39 1.56
CA PHE A 142 -2.39 15.19 1.27
C PHE A 142 -2.64 14.17 2.40
N VAL A 143 -3.40 13.13 2.08
CA VAL A 143 -3.73 12.04 3.00
C VAL A 143 -2.88 10.83 2.65
N LEU A 144 -1.97 10.46 3.55
CA LEU A 144 -1.21 9.22 3.48
C LEU A 144 -1.83 8.21 4.45
N VAL A 145 -2.38 7.12 3.92
CA VAL A 145 -2.87 6.00 4.73
C VAL A 145 -1.76 4.95 4.77
N ASP A 146 -1.30 4.62 5.96
CA ASP A 146 -0.28 3.59 6.18
C ASP A 146 -0.72 2.27 5.58
N ASN A 147 0.16 1.65 4.78
CA ASN A 147 -0.03 0.30 4.28
C ASN A 147 -1.31 0.10 3.44
N LEU A 148 -1.66 1.08 2.61
CA LEU A 148 -2.84 1.03 1.75
C LEU A 148 -2.46 0.51 0.36
N ARG A 149 -2.75 -0.77 0.12
CA ARG A 149 -2.55 -1.43 -1.17
C ARG A 149 -3.55 -0.97 -2.23
N TYR A 150 -3.21 -1.24 -3.49
CA TYR A 150 -4.04 -0.87 -4.63
C TYR A 150 -5.44 -1.55 -4.62
N ASP A 151 -5.52 -2.79 -4.17
CA ASP A 151 -6.80 -3.52 -4.03
C ASP A 151 -7.68 -2.95 -2.92
N GLN A 152 -7.08 -2.45 -1.84
CA GLN A 152 -7.80 -1.73 -0.79
C GLN A 152 -8.28 -0.36 -1.29
N TRP A 153 -7.46 0.36 -2.06
CA TRP A 153 -7.90 1.58 -2.74
C TRP A 153 -9.13 1.30 -3.62
N LYS A 154 -9.10 0.23 -4.43
CA LYS A 154 -10.21 -0.09 -5.35
C LYS A 154 -11.53 -0.42 -4.66
N VAL A 155 -11.52 -0.89 -3.40
CA VAL A 155 -12.77 -1.06 -2.63
C VAL A 155 -13.23 0.22 -1.91
N ILE A 156 -12.32 1.18 -1.69
CA ILE A 156 -12.59 2.51 -1.13
C ILE A 156 -13.08 3.49 -2.20
N GLU A 157 -12.51 3.44 -3.40
CA GLU A 157 -12.78 4.35 -4.52
C GLU A 157 -14.28 4.59 -4.74
N PRO A 158 -15.16 3.57 -4.82
CA PRO A 158 -16.60 3.78 -5.04
C PRO A 158 -17.29 4.62 -3.97
N ILE A 159 -16.76 4.63 -2.74
CA ILE A 159 -17.29 5.44 -1.62
C ILE A 159 -16.94 6.92 -1.84
N LEU A 160 -15.76 7.20 -2.42
CA LEU A 160 -15.27 8.55 -2.64
C LEU A 160 -15.77 9.17 -3.93
N THR A 161 -16.08 8.36 -4.94
CA THR A 161 -16.65 8.84 -6.20
C THR A 161 -18.01 9.51 -6.05
N ASP A 162 -18.70 9.35 -4.91
CA ASP A 162 -19.92 10.10 -4.61
C ASP A 162 -19.64 11.59 -4.34
N TYR A 163 -18.42 11.92 -3.91
CA TYR A 163 -18.02 13.26 -3.45
C TYR A 163 -16.95 13.92 -4.32
N PHE A 164 -16.14 13.11 -5.00
CA PHE A 164 -15.00 13.57 -5.80
C PHE A 164 -15.03 13.01 -7.22
N THR A 165 -14.37 13.73 -8.12
CA THR A 165 -13.94 13.25 -9.43
C THR A 165 -12.46 12.86 -9.34
N VAL A 166 -12.12 11.70 -9.92
CA VAL A 166 -10.73 11.25 -10.05
C VAL A 166 -10.08 11.99 -11.21
N GLU A 167 -9.11 12.84 -10.91
CA GLU A 167 -8.35 13.60 -11.91
C GLU A 167 -7.10 12.84 -12.35
N GLU A 168 -6.48 12.12 -11.41
CA GLU A 168 -5.34 11.25 -11.69
C GLU A 168 -5.47 10.00 -10.82
N GLU A 169 -5.32 8.84 -11.45
CA GLU A 169 -5.02 7.59 -10.76
C GLU A 169 -3.76 7.01 -11.36
N SER A 170 -2.66 7.08 -10.61
CA SER A 170 -1.37 6.57 -11.02
C SER A 170 -0.72 5.77 -9.89
N SER A 171 0.48 5.27 -10.16
CA SER A 171 1.27 4.52 -9.19
C SER A 171 2.69 5.05 -9.14
N TYR A 172 3.34 4.79 -8.03
CA TYR A 172 4.77 5.03 -7.87
C TYR A 172 5.36 3.89 -7.03
N TYR A 173 6.69 3.85 -6.94
CA TYR A 173 7.40 2.74 -6.32
C TYR A 173 7.89 3.13 -4.93
N SER A 174 7.57 2.31 -3.93
CA SER A 174 8.16 2.42 -2.61
C SER A 174 9.67 2.12 -2.68
N ILE A 175 10.47 2.82 -1.88
CA ILE A 175 11.90 2.49 -1.74
C ILE A 175 12.07 1.25 -0.86
N LEU A 176 13.24 0.61 -0.94
CA LEU A 176 13.65 -0.46 -0.03
C LEU A 176 14.40 0.11 1.18
N PRO A 177 14.20 -0.46 2.39
CA PRO A 177 13.10 -1.35 2.78
C PRO A 177 11.72 -0.70 2.61
N THR A 178 10.72 -1.50 2.22
CA THR A 178 9.30 -1.09 2.14
C THR A 178 8.67 -0.99 3.54
N THR A 179 9.24 -0.13 4.38
CA THR A 179 8.77 0.13 5.74
C THR A 179 8.58 1.60 5.99
N THR A 180 7.73 1.93 6.96
CA THR A 180 7.41 3.30 7.34
C THR A 180 8.66 4.15 7.59
N ALA A 181 9.60 3.63 8.39
CA ALA A 181 10.83 4.34 8.78
C ALA A 181 11.71 4.77 7.60
N PHE A 182 11.63 4.05 6.49
CA PHE A 182 12.42 4.34 5.30
C PHE A 182 11.56 5.06 4.27
N ALA A 183 10.47 4.44 3.81
CA ALA A 183 9.66 4.94 2.72
C ALA A 183 8.92 6.24 3.07
N ARG A 184 8.29 6.32 4.24
CA ARG A 184 7.53 7.51 4.65
C ARG A 184 8.44 8.69 4.96
N ASN A 185 9.50 8.46 5.72
CA ASN A 185 10.50 9.50 5.98
C ASN A 185 11.15 9.98 4.67
N SER A 186 11.33 9.11 3.67
CA SER A 186 11.81 9.51 2.35
C SER A 186 10.81 10.40 1.61
N ILE A 187 9.50 10.12 1.68
CA ILE A 187 8.45 11.00 1.12
C ILE A 187 8.58 12.41 1.69
N PHE A 188 8.59 12.53 3.03
CA PHE A 188 8.58 13.83 3.70
C PHE A 188 9.92 14.56 3.68
N SER A 189 11.05 13.87 3.63
CA SER A 189 12.36 14.51 3.51
C SER A 189 12.71 14.88 2.07
N GLY A 190 12.17 14.13 1.10
CA GLY A 190 12.59 14.18 -0.29
C GLY A 190 13.98 13.62 -0.54
N MET A 191 14.44 12.73 0.34
CA MET A 191 15.79 12.18 0.37
C MET A 191 15.75 10.67 0.52
N MET A 192 16.81 9.99 0.10
CA MET A 192 17.03 8.59 0.44
C MET A 192 17.54 8.45 1.90
N PRO A 193 17.39 7.28 2.53
CA PRO A 193 17.76 7.03 3.92
C PRO A 193 19.18 7.47 4.33
N SER A 194 20.21 7.09 3.58
CA SER A 194 21.59 7.51 3.86
C SER A 194 21.85 9.01 3.65
N GLU A 195 21.01 9.69 2.87
CA GLU A 195 21.08 11.14 2.71
C GLU A 195 20.46 11.85 3.92
N MET A 196 19.37 11.31 4.46
CA MET A 196 18.78 11.79 5.72
C MET A 196 19.79 11.65 6.87
N GLU A 197 20.42 10.48 7.01
CA GLU A 197 21.46 10.23 8.03
C GLU A 197 22.61 11.26 7.94
N LYS A 198 23.03 11.64 6.73
CA LYS A 198 24.17 12.57 6.53
C LYS A 198 23.80 14.04 6.64
N GLN A 199 22.64 14.43 6.10
CA GLN A 199 22.25 15.84 5.97
C GLN A 199 21.42 16.32 7.18
N LEU A 200 20.69 15.42 7.83
CA LEU A 200 19.78 15.70 8.94
C LEU A 200 19.96 14.65 10.06
N PRO A 201 21.19 14.47 10.59
CA PRO A 201 21.48 13.43 11.59
C PRO A 201 20.65 13.57 12.86
N ASP A 202 20.28 14.80 13.24
CA ASP A 202 19.45 15.07 14.43
C ASP A 202 17.99 14.63 14.27
N LEU A 203 17.54 14.32 13.04
CA LEU A 203 16.17 13.85 12.75
C LEU A 203 16.13 12.37 12.37
N TRP A 204 17.26 11.79 11.96
CA TRP A 204 17.34 10.40 11.54
C TRP A 204 17.56 9.48 12.74
N VAL A 205 16.64 8.53 12.93
CA VAL A 205 16.74 7.48 13.96
C VAL A 205 17.03 6.16 13.27
N ASN A 206 18.10 5.48 13.67
CA ASN A 206 18.45 4.16 13.14
C ASN A 206 17.56 3.06 13.74
N ASP A 207 17.32 2.01 12.94
CA ASP A 207 16.46 0.87 13.30
C ASP A 207 16.91 0.07 14.54
N ASP A 208 18.17 0.17 14.94
CA ASP A 208 18.69 -0.47 16.14
C ASP A 208 18.30 0.26 17.44
N ASN A 209 17.67 1.44 17.32
CA ASN A 209 17.23 2.27 18.43
C ASN A 209 15.70 2.39 18.49
N GLU A 210 15.02 1.25 18.71
CA GLU A 210 13.54 1.17 18.79
C GLU A 210 12.93 2.05 19.91
N GLU A 211 13.71 2.48 20.91
CA GLU A 211 13.24 3.29 22.04
C GLU A 211 12.84 4.73 21.66
N GLU A 212 13.44 5.30 20.61
CA GLU A 212 13.26 6.72 20.24
C GLU A 212 12.11 6.95 19.24
N GLY A 213 11.48 5.88 18.73
CA GLY A 213 10.38 5.95 17.77
C GLY A 213 10.81 6.46 16.39
N LEU A 214 10.92 5.54 15.42
CA LEU A 214 11.56 5.76 14.11
C LEU A 214 10.91 6.82 13.21
N ASN A 215 9.72 7.31 13.56
CA ASN A 215 8.86 8.15 12.71
C ASN A 215 8.38 9.42 13.43
N ASN A 216 9.15 9.93 14.40
CA ASN A 216 8.75 11.07 15.21
C ASN A 216 9.00 12.43 14.55
N HIS A 217 9.87 12.49 13.54
CA HIS A 217 10.34 13.74 12.91
C HIS A 217 9.77 14.02 11.51
N GLU A 218 8.72 13.30 11.09
CA GLU A 218 8.09 13.43 9.76
C GLU A 218 7.70 14.88 9.40
N ASN A 219 7.14 15.63 10.36
CA ASN A 219 6.79 17.04 10.16
C ASN A 219 8.03 17.93 9.93
N ASP A 220 9.11 17.65 10.65
CA ASP A 220 10.33 18.44 10.55
C ASP A 220 11.07 18.14 9.24
N PHE A 221 11.05 16.89 8.78
CA PHE A 221 11.46 16.54 7.42
C PHE A 221 10.67 17.31 6.36
N LEU A 222 9.34 17.34 6.47
CA LEU A 222 8.48 18.08 5.54
C LEU A 222 8.82 19.58 5.50
N LYS A 223 9.00 20.22 6.66
CA LYS A 223 9.41 21.63 6.72
C LYS A 223 10.73 21.86 6.00
N LYS A 224 11.74 21.02 6.24
CA LYS A 224 13.04 21.09 5.55
C LYS A 224 12.91 20.91 4.04
N GLN A 225 12.04 20.01 3.59
CA GLN A 225 11.79 19.77 2.18
C GLN A 225 11.11 20.97 1.50
N LEU A 226 10.15 21.62 2.18
CA LEU A 226 9.49 22.85 1.71
C LEU A 226 10.51 24.01 1.61
N GLU A 227 11.34 24.20 2.64
CA GLU A 227 12.45 25.19 2.65
C GLU A 227 13.39 24.96 1.46
N LYS A 228 13.86 23.73 1.26
CA LYS A 228 14.74 23.34 0.14
C LYS A 228 14.10 23.56 -1.22
N SER A 229 12.77 23.43 -1.30
CA SER A 229 11.99 23.66 -2.52
C SER A 229 11.64 25.14 -2.74
N ARG A 230 12.07 26.04 -1.83
CA ARG A 230 11.76 27.48 -1.86
C ARG A 230 10.26 27.78 -1.84
N LEU A 231 9.49 26.94 -1.16
CA LEU A 231 8.05 27.09 -1.00
C LEU A 231 7.76 27.76 0.34
N THR A 232 7.46 29.06 0.31
CA THR A 232 7.00 29.80 1.49
C THR A 232 5.49 29.72 1.59
N ILE A 233 5.00 28.57 2.06
CA ILE A 233 3.57 28.29 2.17
C ILE A 233 3.15 28.05 3.63
N LYS A 234 1.89 28.33 3.95
CA LYS A 234 1.31 27.90 5.23
C LYS A 234 0.93 26.42 5.11
N SER A 235 1.51 25.57 5.94
CA SER A 235 1.23 24.13 5.95
C SER A 235 0.98 23.58 7.35
N SER A 236 0.29 22.44 7.44
CA SER A 236 0.16 21.66 8.68
C SER A 236 0.46 20.19 8.48
N TYR A 237 0.76 19.50 9.57
CA TYR A 237 1.03 18.06 9.62
C TYR A 237 0.26 17.43 10.79
N HIS A 238 -0.47 16.37 10.51
CA HIS A 238 -1.30 15.67 11.49
C HIS A 238 -1.09 14.16 11.40
N LYS A 239 -0.53 13.56 12.46
CA LYS A 239 -0.40 12.10 12.58
C LYS A 239 -1.54 11.56 13.43
N ILE A 240 -2.33 10.66 12.86
CA ILE A 240 -3.53 10.07 13.48
C ILE A 240 -3.25 8.60 13.80
N LEU A 241 -3.12 8.31 15.09
CA LEU A 241 -2.82 6.99 15.67
C LEU A 241 -4.03 6.33 16.33
N ASN A 242 -5.07 7.13 16.64
CA ASN A 242 -6.28 6.63 17.28
C ASN A 242 -7.52 7.44 16.87
N ILE A 243 -8.69 6.89 17.20
CA ILE A 243 -9.99 7.46 16.82
C ILE A 243 -10.23 8.87 17.39
N ASN A 244 -9.70 9.18 18.58
CA ASN A 244 -9.91 10.48 19.21
C ASN A 244 -9.13 11.59 18.50
N GLN A 245 -7.90 11.29 18.06
CA GLN A 245 -7.13 12.20 17.22
C GLN A 245 -7.85 12.44 15.88
N GLY A 246 -8.43 11.40 15.27
CA GLY A 246 -9.23 11.53 14.06
C GLY A 246 -10.44 12.46 14.23
N LYS A 247 -11.20 12.30 15.32
CA LYS A 247 -12.32 13.21 15.65
C LYS A 247 -11.86 14.65 15.87
N SER A 248 -10.76 14.84 16.61
CA SER A 248 -10.19 16.16 16.84
C SER A 248 -9.76 16.87 15.55
N LEU A 249 -9.22 16.12 14.57
CA LEU A 249 -8.90 16.66 13.24
C LEU A 249 -10.17 17.16 12.52
N VAL A 250 -11.25 16.38 12.57
CA VAL A 250 -12.54 16.73 11.98
C VAL A 250 -13.17 17.96 12.64
N ASP A 251 -13.08 18.08 13.95
CA ASP A 251 -13.58 19.24 14.71
C ASP A 251 -12.79 20.51 14.35
N ASN A 252 -11.49 20.37 14.11
CA ASN A 252 -10.59 21.49 13.79
C ASN A 252 -10.52 21.83 12.29
N PHE A 253 -11.39 21.23 11.47
CA PHE A 253 -11.34 21.31 10.01
C PHE A 253 -11.28 22.75 9.46
N ASN A 254 -12.06 23.67 10.02
CA ASN A 254 -12.14 25.06 9.54
C ASN A 254 -10.78 25.79 9.62
N ASN A 255 -9.91 25.42 10.56
CA ASN A 255 -8.58 26.00 10.68
C ASN A 255 -7.62 25.50 9.59
N LEU A 256 -7.84 24.28 9.08
CA LEU A 256 -7.03 23.69 8.02
C LEU A 256 -7.24 24.37 6.66
N MET A 257 -8.43 24.96 6.45
CA MET A 257 -8.76 25.69 5.23
C MET A 257 -7.90 26.94 5.02
N GLN A 258 -7.20 27.41 6.04
CA GLN A 258 -6.29 28.55 5.94
C GLN A 258 -4.90 28.17 5.40
N ASN A 259 -4.61 26.87 5.27
CA ASN A 259 -3.31 26.37 4.82
C ASN A 259 -3.35 26.06 3.32
N GLN A 260 -2.22 26.19 2.64
CA GLN A 260 -2.09 25.77 1.24
C GLN A 260 -1.84 24.26 1.14
N LEU A 261 -1.21 23.66 2.17
CA LEU A 261 -0.97 22.23 2.26
C LEU A 261 -1.33 21.70 3.66
N ASN A 262 -2.22 20.72 3.73
CA ASN A 262 -2.51 19.98 4.95
C ASN A 262 -2.08 18.54 4.74
N VAL A 263 -1.04 18.09 5.47
CA VAL A 263 -0.59 16.70 5.47
C VAL A 263 -1.25 15.94 6.61
N VAL A 264 -1.88 14.82 6.29
CA VAL A 264 -2.52 13.93 7.25
C VAL A 264 -2.00 12.51 7.04
N VAL A 265 -1.35 11.96 8.06
CA VAL A 265 -0.90 10.58 8.09
C VAL A 265 -1.83 9.77 8.97
N TYR A 266 -2.46 8.74 8.39
CA TYR A 266 -3.42 7.88 9.07
C TYR A 266 -2.79 6.50 9.25
N ASN A 267 -2.49 6.10 10.50
CA ASN A 267 -1.96 4.77 10.75
C ASN A 267 -3.09 3.75 10.87
N PHE A 268 -3.36 3.05 9.77
CA PHE A 268 -4.41 2.04 9.69
C PHE A 268 -4.14 0.85 10.61
N VAL A 269 -2.89 0.39 10.68
CA VAL A 269 -2.48 -0.78 11.47
C VAL A 269 -2.68 -0.51 12.95
N ASP A 270 -2.19 0.62 13.47
CA ASP A 270 -2.39 1.00 14.87
C ASP A 270 -3.87 1.05 15.25
N MET A 271 -4.72 1.52 14.33
CA MET A 271 -6.17 1.57 14.55
C MET A 271 -6.85 0.19 14.59
N LEU A 272 -6.33 -0.81 13.86
CA LEU A 272 -6.79 -2.19 13.97
C LEU A 272 -6.19 -2.93 15.17
N SER A 273 -4.98 -2.54 15.61
CA SER A 273 -4.21 -3.18 16.68
C SER A 273 -4.43 -2.58 18.08
N HIS A 274 -5.40 -1.70 18.30
CA HIS A 274 -5.68 -1.15 19.64
C HIS A 274 -6.41 -2.13 20.58
N ALA A 275 -6.31 -3.45 20.34
CA ALA A 275 -7.02 -4.48 21.09
C ALA A 275 -6.11 -5.43 21.88
N ARG A 276 -4.94 -5.02 22.37
CA ARG A 276 -4.06 -5.75 23.34
C ARG A 276 -3.72 -7.22 22.99
N THR A 277 -4.14 -7.75 21.84
CA THR A 277 -4.06 -9.17 21.42
C THR A 277 -3.98 -9.22 19.88
N ASP A 278 -2.95 -8.57 19.34
CA ASP A 278 -3.11 -7.76 18.14
C ASP A 278 -2.78 -8.43 16.78
N MET A 279 -2.26 -9.66 16.75
CA MET A 279 -2.13 -10.41 15.49
C MET A 279 -3.15 -11.55 15.37
N ALA A 280 -3.46 -12.23 16.47
CA ALA A 280 -4.37 -13.38 16.45
C ALA A 280 -5.80 -12.96 16.07
N MET A 281 -6.29 -11.86 16.66
CA MET A 281 -7.63 -11.35 16.37
C MET A 281 -7.75 -10.84 14.92
N ILE A 282 -6.77 -10.08 14.44
CA ILE A 282 -6.77 -9.61 13.03
C ILE A 282 -6.70 -10.79 12.08
N LYS A 283 -5.88 -11.82 12.38
CA LYS A 283 -5.80 -13.05 11.58
C LYS A 283 -7.13 -13.82 11.54
N GLU A 284 -7.88 -13.84 12.64
CA GLU A 284 -9.22 -14.44 12.69
C GLU A 284 -10.26 -13.63 11.90
N LEU A 285 -10.18 -12.29 11.95
CA LEU A 285 -11.12 -11.39 11.25
C LEU A 285 -10.82 -11.25 9.75
N ALA A 286 -9.57 -11.41 9.35
CA ALA A 286 -9.09 -11.24 7.98
C ALA A 286 -8.07 -12.35 7.61
N PRO A 287 -8.54 -13.59 7.38
CA PRO A 287 -7.65 -14.73 7.10
C PRO A 287 -7.03 -14.71 5.70
N ASP A 288 -7.59 -13.91 4.79
CA ASP A 288 -7.17 -13.78 3.39
C ASP A 288 -7.32 -12.33 2.91
N GLU A 289 -6.92 -12.10 1.66
CA GLU A 289 -6.93 -10.80 0.99
C GLU A 289 -8.37 -10.22 0.93
N SER A 290 -9.38 -11.05 0.69
CA SER A 290 -10.79 -10.61 0.62
C SER A 290 -11.33 -10.18 1.99
N GLY A 291 -11.02 -10.94 3.05
CA GLY A 291 -11.33 -10.58 4.42
C GLY A 291 -10.65 -9.28 4.83
N TYR A 292 -9.38 -9.10 4.45
CA TYR A 292 -8.63 -7.88 4.77
C TYR A 292 -9.19 -6.64 4.04
N ARG A 293 -9.56 -6.78 2.76
CA ARG A 293 -10.28 -5.72 2.01
C ARG A 293 -11.61 -5.38 2.66
N SER A 294 -12.38 -6.38 3.06
CA SER A 294 -13.67 -6.20 3.72
C SER A 294 -13.54 -5.45 5.04
N LEU A 295 -12.53 -5.79 5.85
CA LEU A 295 -12.20 -5.09 7.09
C LEU A 295 -11.79 -3.64 6.83
N THR A 296 -10.93 -3.42 5.84
CA THR A 296 -10.48 -2.07 5.44
C THR A 296 -11.65 -1.20 4.99
N LYS A 297 -12.53 -1.73 4.15
CA LYS A 297 -13.72 -1.02 3.67
C LYS A 297 -14.66 -0.65 4.82
N SER A 298 -14.94 -1.61 5.71
CA SER A 298 -15.80 -1.40 6.88
C SER A 298 -15.22 -0.32 7.81
N TRP A 299 -13.92 -0.42 8.13
CA TRP A 299 -13.22 0.60 8.90
C TRP A 299 -13.35 1.97 8.24
N PHE A 300 -13.06 2.09 6.95
CA PHE A 300 -13.10 3.36 6.24
C PHE A 300 -14.49 4.00 6.31
N GLN A 301 -15.55 3.23 6.07
CA GLN A 301 -16.95 3.69 6.11
C GLN A 301 -17.38 4.25 7.47
N HIS A 302 -16.77 3.76 8.56
CA HIS A 302 -17.10 4.16 9.93
C HIS A 302 -16.01 5.02 10.59
N SER A 303 -14.97 5.41 9.84
CA SER A 303 -13.83 6.17 10.35
C SER A 303 -14.10 7.67 10.37
N PRO A 304 -13.47 8.42 11.31
CA PRO A 304 -13.38 9.87 11.22
C PRO A 304 -12.69 10.35 9.94
N LEU A 305 -11.88 9.51 9.28
CA LEU A 305 -11.23 9.84 8.01
C LEU A 305 -12.24 10.08 6.89
N LEU A 306 -13.28 9.25 6.79
CA LEU A 306 -14.33 9.50 5.79
C LEU A 306 -15.12 10.78 6.10
N GLU A 307 -15.40 11.07 7.37
CA GLU A 307 -16.03 12.33 7.76
C GLU A 307 -15.15 13.54 7.39
N PHE A 308 -13.84 13.43 7.64
CA PHE A 308 -12.85 14.43 7.24
C PHE A 308 -12.85 14.65 5.72
N ILE A 309 -12.79 13.58 4.94
CA ILE A 309 -12.79 13.63 3.47
C ILE A 309 -14.09 14.24 2.93
N LYS A 310 -15.25 13.95 3.54
CA LYS A 310 -16.52 14.60 3.19
C LYS A 310 -16.48 16.11 3.43
N LYS A 311 -15.91 16.57 4.56
CA LYS A 311 -15.73 18.01 4.81
C LYS A 311 -14.81 18.68 3.79
N ILE A 312 -13.78 17.97 3.30
CA ILE A 312 -12.95 18.46 2.18
C ILE A 312 -13.83 18.69 0.95
N ALA A 313 -14.65 17.71 0.57
CA ALA A 313 -15.55 17.83 -0.58
C ALA A 313 -16.54 18.99 -0.42
N ASP A 314 -17.21 19.09 0.74
CA ASP A 314 -18.21 20.12 1.03
C ASP A 314 -17.66 21.56 0.94
N LYS A 315 -16.35 21.73 1.07
CA LYS A 315 -15.65 23.02 1.00
C LYS A 315 -14.90 23.25 -0.30
N GLY A 316 -15.06 22.39 -1.31
CA GLY A 316 -14.38 22.54 -2.59
C GLY A 316 -12.89 22.22 -2.53
N GLY A 317 -12.45 21.48 -1.52
CA GLY A 317 -11.04 21.17 -1.28
C GLY A 317 -10.49 20.13 -2.24
N ARG A 318 -9.17 20.16 -2.46
CA ARG A 318 -8.46 19.24 -3.34
C ARG A 318 -7.77 18.17 -2.49
N LEU A 319 -7.84 16.91 -2.91
CA LEU A 319 -7.44 15.77 -2.09
C LEU A 319 -6.46 14.88 -2.86
N ILE A 320 -5.37 14.50 -2.21
CA ILE A 320 -4.48 13.43 -2.62
C ILE A 320 -4.62 12.29 -1.62
N ILE A 321 -4.79 11.07 -2.11
CA ILE A 321 -4.72 9.84 -1.31
C ILE A 321 -3.57 9.00 -1.82
N THR A 322 -2.72 8.56 -0.90
CA THR A 322 -1.58 7.68 -1.19
C THR A 322 -1.24 6.83 0.02
N THR A 323 -0.26 5.94 -0.12
CA THR A 323 0.41 5.26 0.99
C THR A 323 1.92 5.48 0.90
N ASP A 324 2.69 4.94 1.84
CA ASP A 324 4.17 4.90 1.86
C ASP A 324 4.74 3.59 1.32
N HIS A 325 4.08 2.46 1.60
CA HIS A 325 4.35 1.13 1.08
C HIS A 325 3.09 0.28 1.17
N GLY A 326 3.08 -0.92 0.58
CA GLY A 326 2.04 -1.91 0.84
C GLY A 326 2.52 -3.07 1.72
N MET A 327 1.88 -4.22 1.57
CA MET A 327 2.17 -5.45 2.31
C MET A 327 1.76 -6.69 1.54
N ILE A 328 2.37 -7.82 1.88
CA ILE A 328 2.04 -9.12 1.34
C ILE A 328 1.73 -10.12 2.46
N ARG A 329 0.79 -11.04 2.21
CA ARG A 329 0.52 -12.15 3.09
C ARG A 329 1.63 -13.19 2.96
N VAL A 330 2.41 -13.37 4.01
CA VAL A 330 3.60 -14.24 3.95
C VAL A 330 3.25 -15.69 4.21
N GLN A 331 3.86 -16.61 3.47
CA GLN A 331 3.57 -18.05 3.58
C GLN A 331 4.83 -18.89 3.79
N LYS A 332 5.92 -18.52 3.12
CA LYS A 332 7.12 -19.35 3.00
C LYS A 332 8.25 -18.83 3.90
N PRO A 333 8.79 -19.65 4.82
CA PRO A 333 9.86 -19.18 5.68
C PRO A 333 11.23 -19.26 4.97
N ALA A 334 12.05 -18.23 5.18
CA ALA A 334 13.46 -18.17 4.84
C ALA A 334 14.29 -18.14 6.12
N LYS A 335 15.28 -19.03 6.26
CA LYS A 335 16.12 -19.08 7.46
C LYS A 335 17.10 -17.92 7.46
N ILE A 336 17.21 -17.24 8.60
CA ILE A 336 18.27 -16.25 8.84
C ILE A 336 18.87 -16.39 10.24
N VAL A 337 20.16 -16.15 10.33
CA VAL A 337 20.94 -16.10 11.57
C VAL A 337 21.58 -14.72 11.63
N GLY A 338 21.48 -14.07 12.78
CA GLY A 338 22.10 -12.78 13.04
C GLY A 338 22.37 -12.63 14.54
N TYR A 339 23.05 -11.55 14.91
CA TYR A 339 23.24 -11.21 16.32
C TYR A 339 21.95 -10.63 16.93
N ARG A 340 21.95 -10.44 18.25
CA ARG A 340 20.77 -9.98 19.01
C ARG A 340 20.31 -8.59 18.61
N GLU A 341 21.23 -7.76 18.13
CA GLU A 341 21.02 -6.38 17.69
C GLU A 341 20.40 -6.30 16.27
N THR A 342 20.15 -7.44 15.63
CA THR A 342 19.45 -7.46 14.33
C THR A 342 17.99 -7.04 14.56
N ASN A 343 17.50 -6.10 13.75
CA ASN A 343 16.13 -5.59 13.82
C ASN A 343 15.08 -6.71 13.78
N THR A 344 13.87 -6.42 14.28
CA THR A 344 12.80 -7.42 14.46
C THR A 344 11.96 -7.69 13.21
N ASN A 345 12.05 -6.86 12.16
CA ASN A 345 11.23 -6.97 10.95
C ASN A 345 11.37 -8.35 10.26
N LEU A 346 10.27 -8.88 9.71
CA LEU A 346 10.21 -10.23 9.14
C LEU A 346 10.51 -10.30 7.64
N ARG A 347 10.56 -9.17 6.94
CA ARG A 347 10.76 -9.07 5.50
C ARG A 347 12.10 -8.47 5.11
N TYR A 348 12.76 -7.74 6.01
CA TYR A 348 14.17 -7.38 5.85
C TYR A 348 14.94 -7.51 7.15
N LYS A 349 16.24 -7.76 7.01
CA LYS A 349 17.20 -7.73 8.12
C LYS A 349 18.37 -6.83 7.78
N GLN A 350 18.79 -6.03 8.75
CA GLN A 350 20.02 -5.25 8.72
C GLN A 350 20.96 -5.75 9.79
N GLY A 351 22.22 -6.03 9.44
CA GLY A 351 23.19 -6.45 10.44
C GLY A 351 24.55 -6.83 9.89
N LYS A 352 25.47 -7.17 10.79
CA LYS A 352 26.77 -7.76 10.48
C LYS A 352 26.67 -9.27 10.48
N ASN A 353 27.45 -9.93 9.64
CA ASN A 353 27.61 -11.39 9.63
C ASN A 353 26.27 -12.16 9.61
N LEU A 354 25.29 -11.66 8.85
CA LEU A 354 24.03 -12.35 8.65
C LEU A 354 24.27 -13.64 7.87
N GLY A 355 23.80 -14.77 8.41
CA GLY A 355 23.82 -16.07 7.76
C GLY A 355 22.45 -16.41 7.20
N PHE A 356 22.34 -16.61 5.89
CA PHE A 356 21.09 -16.90 5.18
C PHE A 356 21.37 -17.72 3.93
N ASP A 357 20.32 -18.35 3.39
CA ASP A 357 20.34 -18.90 2.04
C ASP A 357 20.10 -17.75 1.04
N GLU A 358 20.88 -17.68 -0.04
CA GLU A 358 20.72 -16.64 -1.08
C GLU A 358 19.48 -16.86 -1.96
N ASN A 359 18.84 -18.03 -1.86
CA ASN A 359 17.57 -18.29 -2.50
C ASN A 359 16.47 -17.43 -1.85
N HIS A 360 15.60 -16.83 -2.70
CA HIS A 360 14.44 -16.04 -2.28
C HIS A 360 14.78 -14.78 -1.47
N VAL A 361 16.01 -14.26 -1.58
CA VAL A 361 16.42 -12.99 -0.96
C VAL A 361 17.10 -12.06 -1.95
N PHE A 362 16.98 -10.76 -1.71
CA PHE A 362 17.75 -9.72 -2.35
C PHE A 362 18.73 -9.10 -1.35
N VAL A 363 20.01 -9.06 -1.69
CA VAL A 363 21.08 -8.68 -0.76
C VAL A 363 21.77 -7.40 -1.20
N ALA A 364 21.63 -6.34 -0.41
CA ALA A 364 22.44 -5.13 -0.53
C ALA A 364 23.71 -5.29 0.32
N ARG A 365 24.73 -5.94 -0.26
CA ARG A 365 26.05 -6.14 0.39
C ARG A 365 26.82 -4.83 0.59
N LYS A 366 26.51 -3.81 -0.21
CA LYS A 366 27.06 -2.45 -0.11
C LYS A 366 25.89 -1.48 0.09
N PRO A 367 25.45 -1.24 1.34
CA PRO A 367 24.29 -0.40 1.64
C PRO A 367 24.34 0.98 0.97
N GLU A 368 25.55 1.55 0.83
CA GLU A 368 25.75 2.84 0.18
C GLU A 368 25.27 2.88 -1.29
N ARG A 369 25.30 1.76 -2.03
CA ARG A 369 24.80 1.69 -3.41
C ARG A 369 23.27 1.71 -3.49
N PHE A 370 22.63 1.37 -2.38
CA PHE A 370 21.18 1.40 -2.22
C PHE A 370 20.72 2.68 -1.51
N PHE A 371 21.67 3.60 -1.25
CA PHE A 371 21.46 4.78 -0.44
C PHE A 371 20.88 4.45 0.95
N LEU A 372 21.33 3.34 1.54
CA LEU A 372 20.95 2.91 2.89
C LEU A 372 22.03 3.26 3.92
N PRO A 373 21.65 3.56 5.17
CA PRO A 373 22.58 3.80 6.27
C PRO A 373 23.58 2.65 6.42
N ARG A 374 24.80 3.00 6.81
CA ARG A 374 25.86 2.04 7.06
C ARG A 374 26.44 2.28 8.44
N PRO A 375 25.71 1.91 9.51
CA PRO A 375 26.18 2.11 10.88
C PRO A 375 27.49 1.36 11.14
N ASN A 376 27.78 0.31 10.37
CA ASN A 376 29.03 -0.42 10.47
C ASN A 376 29.60 -0.82 9.11
N VAL A 377 30.93 -0.97 9.03
CA VAL A 377 31.64 -1.32 7.80
C VAL A 377 31.13 -2.63 7.18
N SER A 378 30.75 -3.62 7.99
CA SER A 378 30.26 -4.91 7.52
C SER A 378 28.73 -5.03 7.50
N THR A 379 28.00 -3.92 7.58
CA THR A 379 26.53 -3.93 7.48
C THR A 379 26.10 -4.39 6.10
N ALA A 380 25.19 -5.36 6.05
CA ALA A 380 24.42 -5.71 4.87
C ALA A 380 22.91 -5.59 5.16
N TYR A 381 22.12 -5.34 4.12
CA TYR A 381 20.68 -5.48 4.17
C TYR A 381 20.27 -6.70 3.34
N VAL A 382 19.33 -7.48 3.87
CA VAL A 382 18.79 -8.67 3.24
C VAL A 382 17.29 -8.53 3.22
N PHE A 383 16.67 -8.57 2.05
CA PHE A 383 15.24 -8.44 1.82
C PHE A 383 14.69 -9.79 1.38
N THR A 384 13.54 -10.24 1.88
CA THR A 384 12.83 -11.39 1.32
C THR A 384 12.11 -11.00 0.04
N LEU A 385 12.00 -11.97 -0.87
CA LEU A 385 11.28 -11.85 -2.14
C LEU A 385 9.91 -12.53 -2.03
N GLU A 386 8.98 -12.18 -2.93
CA GLU A 386 7.67 -12.83 -3.06
C GLU A 386 6.93 -12.87 -1.70
N ASP A 387 6.35 -14.00 -1.32
CA ASP A 387 5.65 -14.25 -0.06
C ASP A 387 6.55 -14.82 1.05
N TYR A 388 7.88 -14.66 0.94
CA TYR A 388 8.83 -15.18 1.93
C TYR A 388 8.97 -14.30 3.17
N PHE A 389 9.24 -14.90 4.32
CA PHE A 389 9.53 -14.17 5.56
C PHE A 389 10.67 -14.83 6.33
N PHE A 390 11.44 -14.03 7.08
CA PHE A 390 12.54 -14.51 7.88
C PHE A 390 12.06 -15.24 9.14
N ALA A 391 12.65 -16.40 9.39
CA ALA A 391 12.48 -17.16 10.62
C ALA A 391 13.85 -17.60 11.17
N TYR A 392 14.08 -17.35 12.45
CA TYR A 392 15.31 -17.77 13.13
C TYR A 392 15.30 -19.29 13.39
N PRO A 393 16.46 -19.98 13.35
CA PRO A 393 16.52 -21.42 13.62
C PRO A 393 16.03 -21.81 15.02
N ASN A 394 16.22 -20.94 16.01
CA ASN A 394 15.74 -21.16 17.36
C ASN A 394 14.21 -21.06 17.41
N ASN A 395 13.54 -22.10 17.91
CA ASN A 395 12.07 -22.21 17.90
C ASN A 395 11.46 -22.02 16.49
N TYR A 396 12.17 -22.45 15.45
CA TYR A 396 11.77 -22.25 14.05
C TYR A 396 10.30 -22.60 13.77
N ASN A 397 9.86 -23.82 14.11
CA ASN A 397 8.50 -24.26 13.83
C ASN A 397 7.43 -23.40 14.54
N TYR A 398 7.71 -22.91 15.75
CA TYR A 398 6.78 -22.02 16.45
C TYR A 398 6.62 -20.70 15.69
N TYR A 399 7.74 -20.04 15.37
CA TYR A 399 7.70 -18.74 14.66
C TYR A 399 7.13 -18.87 13.24
N VAL A 400 7.44 -19.95 12.53
CA VAL A 400 6.86 -20.23 11.22
C VAL A 400 5.34 -20.32 11.31
N ASN A 401 4.81 -21.09 12.26
CA ASN A 401 3.35 -21.22 12.43
C ASN A 401 2.69 -19.92 12.91
N TYR A 402 3.41 -19.15 13.73
CA TYR A 402 2.91 -17.89 14.28
C TYR A 402 2.75 -16.82 13.19
N TYR A 403 3.76 -16.65 12.33
CA TYR A 403 3.80 -15.59 11.31
C TYR A 403 3.27 -15.99 9.93
N ARG A 404 3.15 -17.28 9.62
CA ARG A 404 2.51 -17.71 8.38
C ARG A 404 1.08 -17.16 8.30
N ASP A 405 0.69 -16.71 7.11
CA ASP A 405 -0.58 -16.08 6.77
C ASP A 405 -0.81 -14.72 7.44
N THR A 406 0.25 -14.07 7.94
CA THR A 406 0.17 -12.69 8.41
C THR A 406 0.57 -11.73 7.31
N PHE A 407 0.02 -10.53 7.31
CA PHE A 407 0.43 -9.47 6.39
C PHE A 407 1.69 -8.79 6.91
N GLN A 408 2.73 -8.73 6.08
CA GLN A 408 4.04 -8.19 6.43
C GLN A 408 4.54 -7.26 5.32
N HIS A 409 5.48 -6.40 5.69
CA HIS A 409 6.10 -5.45 4.77
C HIS A 409 7.60 -5.27 5.10
N GLY A 410 8.36 -4.72 4.15
CA GLY A 410 9.80 -4.47 4.26
C GLY A 410 10.64 -5.17 3.18
N GLY A 411 10.03 -6.07 2.41
CA GLY A 411 10.67 -6.87 1.37
C GLY A 411 10.34 -6.38 -0.04
N VAL A 412 10.45 -7.30 -1.00
CA VAL A 412 10.17 -7.06 -2.42
C VAL A 412 8.98 -7.90 -2.86
N SER A 413 7.90 -7.23 -3.24
CA SER A 413 6.74 -7.80 -3.93
C SER A 413 6.00 -6.69 -4.68
N LEU A 414 5.15 -7.08 -5.63
CA LEU A 414 4.26 -6.15 -6.34
C LEU A 414 3.43 -5.35 -5.35
N GLU A 415 2.84 -6.03 -4.36
CA GLU A 415 1.96 -5.45 -3.36
C GLU A 415 2.67 -4.48 -2.41
N GLU A 416 3.93 -4.72 -2.08
CA GLU A 416 4.72 -3.83 -1.21
C GLU A 416 5.23 -2.59 -1.96
N MET A 417 5.69 -2.76 -3.20
CA MET A 417 6.41 -1.73 -3.92
C MET A 417 5.54 -0.86 -4.81
N ILE A 418 4.53 -1.40 -5.51
CA ILE A 418 3.71 -0.62 -6.44
C ILE A 418 2.51 -0.06 -5.70
N ILE A 419 2.53 1.24 -5.42
CA ILE A 419 1.57 1.86 -4.51
C ILE A 419 0.75 2.97 -5.17
N PRO A 420 -0.53 3.12 -4.77
CA PRO A 420 -1.45 4.07 -5.38
C PRO A 420 -1.10 5.53 -5.10
N PHE A 421 -1.20 6.39 -6.11
CA PHE A 421 -1.25 7.85 -5.99
C PHE A 421 -2.52 8.37 -6.70
N ILE A 422 -3.45 8.92 -5.93
CA ILE A 422 -4.74 9.35 -6.44
C ILE A 422 -4.87 10.85 -6.17
N TYR A 423 -5.19 11.61 -7.21
CA TYR A 423 -5.58 13.01 -7.10
C TYR A 423 -7.08 13.18 -7.40
N LEU A 424 -7.77 13.84 -6.47
CA LEU A 424 -9.21 14.00 -6.41
C LEU A 424 -9.57 15.50 -6.35
N LYS A 425 -10.58 15.89 -7.13
CA LYS A 425 -11.25 17.20 -7.00
C LYS A 425 -12.70 17.02 -6.57
N SER A 426 -13.15 17.86 -5.64
CA SER A 426 -14.54 17.89 -5.19
C SER A 426 -15.49 18.12 -6.36
N LYS A 427 -16.65 17.46 -6.34
CA LYS A 427 -17.72 17.62 -7.34
C LYS A 427 -18.53 18.89 -7.20
#